data_AF-A0A834MER6-F1
#
_entry.id   AF-A0A834MER6-F1
#
_cell.length_a   1.000
_cell.length_b   1.000
_cell.length_c   1.000
_cell.angle_alpha   90.00
_cell.angle_beta   90.00
_cell.angle_gamma   90.00
#
_symmetry.space_group_name_H-M   'P 1'
#
loop_
_entity.id
_entity.type
_entity.pdbx_description
1 polymer ?
#
loop_
_entity_poly.entity_id
_entity_poly.type
_entity_poly.pdbx_seq_one_letter_code
_entity_poly.pdbx_strand_id
1 'polypeptide(L)'
;MIDFIGKLTPHITQDINAINEAIRIIDELRKPMVDTMQLIQDNIVTLQQYTQSIDLQNSSPEELQRKHCIPSVEIVVTHLNYPITVCTAVKCCEVYKVSLG
;
A
#
# COMPACT_ATOMS: atom_id res chain seq x y z
N MET A 1 -10.16 -39.37 50.26
CA MET A 1 -10.05 -38.66 48.96
C MET A 1 -10.35 -37.17 49.13
N ILE A 2 -11.42 -36.79 49.82
CA ILE A 2 -11.75 -35.38 50.12
C ILE A 2 -10.66 -34.71 50.99
N ASP A 3 -10.10 -35.42 51.98
CA ASP A 3 -9.02 -34.90 52.84
C ASP A 3 -7.72 -34.54 52.11
N PHE A 4 -7.49 -35.11 50.92
CA PHE A 4 -6.31 -34.79 50.11
C PHE A 4 -6.49 -33.47 49.37
N ILE A 5 -7.71 -33.19 48.90
CA ILE A 5 -8.05 -31.96 48.18
C ILE A 5 -7.96 -30.75 49.13
N GLY A 6 -8.41 -30.89 50.39
CA GLY A 6 -8.34 -29.81 51.39
C GLY A 6 -6.93 -29.44 51.86
N LYS A 7 -5.91 -30.26 51.57
CA LYS A 7 -4.49 -29.98 51.91
C LYS A 7 -3.75 -29.24 50.81
N LEU A 8 -4.35 -29.11 49.62
CA LEU A 8 -3.77 -28.38 48.51
C LEU A 8 -4.01 -26.89 48.72
N THR A 9 -2.95 -26.08 48.64
CA THR A 9 -3.07 -24.63 48.65
C THR A 9 -3.84 -24.18 47.41
N PRO A 10 -4.97 -23.45 47.56
CA PRO A 10 -5.69 -22.93 46.42
C PRO A 10 -4.80 -21.96 45.64
N HIS A 11 -4.72 -22.14 44.33
CA HIS A 11 -4.06 -21.18 43.45
C HIS A 11 -4.85 -19.86 43.47
N ILE A 12 -4.13 -18.74 43.40
CA ILE A 12 -4.74 -17.40 43.33
C ILE A 12 -5.33 -17.23 41.93
N THR A 13 -6.63 -17.52 41.78
CA THR A 13 -7.33 -17.52 40.48
C THR A 13 -8.01 -16.20 40.14
N GLN A 14 -8.30 -15.35 41.13
CA GLN A 14 -8.99 -14.08 40.90
C GLN A 14 -8.18 -13.12 40.03
N ASP A 15 -6.89 -12.96 40.33
CA ASP A 15 -6.01 -12.07 39.56
C ASP A 15 -5.81 -12.58 38.13
N ILE A 16 -5.71 -13.91 37.96
CA ILE A 16 -5.53 -14.55 36.65
C ILE A 16 -6.79 -14.34 35.78
N ASN A 17 -7.99 -14.46 36.37
CA ASN A 17 -9.23 -14.24 35.64
C ASN A 17 -9.40 -12.77 35.22
N ALA A 18 -9.04 -11.83 36.10
CA ALA A 18 -9.08 -10.40 35.78
C ALA A 18 -8.11 -10.05 34.64
N ILE A 19 -6.90 -10.62 34.64
CA ILE A 19 -5.91 -10.44 33.57
C ILE A 19 -6.44 -11.02 32.24
N ASN A 20 -6.99 -12.23 32.26
CA ASN A 20 -7.53 -12.87 31.06
C ASN A 20 -8.70 -12.08 30.47
N GLU A 21 -9.55 -11.51 31.32
CA GLU A 21 -10.66 -10.67 30.88
C GLU A 21 -10.18 -9.35 30.27
N ALA A 22 -9.15 -8.72 30.87
CA ALA A 22 -8.53 -7.54 30.29
C ALA A 22 -7.92 -7.84 28.90
N ILE A 23 -7.25 -8.99 28.74
CA ILE A 23 -6.70 -9.42 27.46
C ILE A 23 -7.81 -9.63 26.42
N ARG A 24 -8.93 -10.26 26.81
CA ARG A 24 -10.09 -10.46 25.94
C ARG A 24 -10.63 -9.12 25.44
N ILE A 25 -10.82 -8.17 26.34
CA ILE A 25 -11.31 -6.82 25.99
C ILE A 25 -10.35 -6.13 25.03
N ILE A 26 -9.04 -6.20 25.28
CA ILE A 26 -8.02 -5.62 24.38
C ILE A 26 -8.13 -6.22 22.98
N ASP A 27 -8.32 -7.54 22.87
CA ASP A 27 -8.42 -8.22 21.57
C ASP A 27 -9.71 -7.84 20.83
N GLU A 28 -10.84 -7.79 21.55
CA GLU A 28 -12.13 -7.37 21.02
C GLU A 28 -12.11 -5.92 20.52
N LEU A 29 -11.41 -5.02 21.21
CA LEU A 29 -11.26 -3.62 20.81
C LEU A 29 -10.28 -3.42 19.67
N ARG A 30 -9.27 -4.28 19.52
CA ARG A 30 -8.23 -4.13 18.50
C ARG A 30 -8.81 -4.05 17.09
N LYS A 31 -9.71 -4.98 16.76
CA LYS A 31 -10.30 -5.07 15.43
C LYS A 31 -11.07 -3.80 15.02
N PRO A 32 -12.11 -3.34 15.76
CA PRO A 32 -12.84 -2.14 15.38
C PRO A 32 -11.97 -0.88 15.36
N MET A 33 -10.92 -0.81 16.19
CA MET A 33 -9.98 0.31 16.16
C MET A 33 -9.17 0.34 14.86
N VAL A 34 -8.61 -0.80 14.43
CA VAL A 34 -7.88 -0.91 13.17
C VAL A 34 -8.79 -0.59 11.98
N ASP A 35 -10.00 -1.15 11.98
CA ASP A 35 -10.98 -0.90 10.92
C ASP A 35 -11.34 0.59 10.83
N THR A 36 -11.53 1.25 11.97
CA THR A 36 -11.82 2.69 12.03
C THR A 36 -10.65 3.53 11.53
N MET A 37 -9.41 3.19 11.91
CA MET A 37 -8.21 3.89 11.43
C MET A 37 -8.05 3.75 9.92
N GLN A 38 -8.29 2.56 9.37
CA GLN A 38 -8.23 2.32 7.94
C GLN A 38 -9.27 3.16 7.20
N LEU A 39 -10.52 3.17 7.67
CA LEU A 39 -11.58 3.98 7.06
C LEU A 39 -11.27 5.48 7.07
N ILE A 40 -10.69 5.99 8.16
CA ILE A 40 -10.26 7.40 8.22
C ILE A 40 -9.17 7.66 7.17
N GLN A 41 -8.18 6.78 7.06
CA GLN A 41 -7.10 6.92 6.10
C GLN A 41 -7.61 6.88 4.65
N ASP A 42 -8.50 5.94 4.35
CA ASP A 42 -9.11 5.80 3.02
C ASP A 42 -9.90 7.06 2.65
N ASN A 43 -10.65 7.62 3.60
CA ASN A 43 -11.38 8.88 3.39
C ASN A 43 -10.43 10.05 3.13
N ILE A 44 -9.32 10.16 3.86
CA ILE A 44 -8.30 11.21 3.65
C ILE A 44 -7.73 11.10 2.23
N VAL A 45 -7.31 9.90 1.82
CA VAL A 45 -6.74 9.66 0.48
C VAL A 45 -7.77 10.01 -0.60
N THR A 46 -9.01 9.58 -0.42
CA THR A 46 -10.10 9.86 -1.37
C THR A 46 -10.36 11.36 -1.52
N LEU A 47 -10.38 12.11 -0.40
CA LEU A 47 -10.53 13.56 -0.43
C LEU A 47 -9.37 14.24 -1.16
N GLN A 48 -8.13 13.81 -0.90
CA GLN A 48 -6.96 14.35 -1.60
C GLN A 48 -7.04 14.12 -3.11
N GLN A 49 -7.47 12.93 -3.54
CA GLN A 49 -7.68 12.61 -4.95
C GLN A 49 -8.77 13.49 -5.58
N TYR A 50 -9.87 13.74 -4.87
CA TYR A 50 -10.92 14.65 -5.33
C TYR A 50 -10.42 16.09 -5.43
N THR A 51 -9.68 16.59 -4.45
CA THR A 51 -9.06 17.92 -4.51
C THR A 51 -8.14 18.04 -5.72
N GLN A 52 -7.26 17.06 -5.93
CA GLN A 52 -6.37 17.03 -7.09
C GLN A 52 -7.14 16.98 -8.41
N SER A 53 -8.25 16.25 -8.46
CA SER A 53 -9.11 16.16 -9.65
C SER A 53 -9.81 17.48 -9.95
N ILE A 54 -10.28 18.19 -8.92
CA ILE A 54 -10.87 19.52 -9.05
C ILE A 54 -9.81 20.53 -9.52
N ASP A 55 -8.60 20.48 -8.97
CA ASP A 55 -7.49 21.34 -9.39
C ASP A 55 -7.09 21.08 -10.85
N LEU A 56 -7.12 19.81 -11.29
CA LEU A 56 -6.91 19.44 -12.69
C LEU A 56 -8.03 19.96 -13.60
N GLN A 57 -9.29 19.92 -13.16
CA GLN A 57 -10.42 20.46 -13.92
C GLN A 57 -10.40 21.99 -14.01
N ASN A 58 -9.86 22.66 -12.98
CA ASN A 58 -9.66 24.11 -12.95
C ASN A 58 -8.36 24.57 -13.63
N SER A 59 -7.51 23.64 -14.08
CA SER A 59 -6.28 23.94 -14.80
C SER A 59 -6.58 24.54 -16.17
N SER A 60 -5.76 25.50 -16.63
CA SER A 60 -5.96 26.09 -17.96
C SER A 60 -5.73 25.05 -19.07
N PRO A 61 -6.30 25.23 -20.27
CA PRO A 61 -6.04 24.33 -21.41
C PRO A 61 -4.54 24.17 -21.73
N GLU A 62 -3.74 25.21 -21.48
CA GLU A 62 -2.29 25.25 -21.68
C GLU A 62 -1.54 24.43 -20.61
N GLU A 63 -2.04 24.40 -19.37
CA GLU A 63 -1.52 23.54 -18.30
C GLU A 63 -1.88 22.07 -18.51
N LEU A 64 -3.07 21.79 -19.04
CA LEU A 64 -3.50 20.44 -19.40
C LEU A 64 -2.69 19.87 -20.57
N GLN A 65 -2.39 20.69 -21.59
CA GLN A 65 -1.51 20.30 -22.70
C GLN A 65 -0.10 19.94 -22.20
N ARG A 66 0.50 20.76 -21.32
CA ARG A 66 1.82 20.45 -20.75
C ARG A 66 1.85 19.15 -19.94
N LYS A 67 0.76 18.82 -19.23
CA LYS A 67 0.66 17.59 -18.41
C LYS A 67 0.32 16.33 -19.23
N HIS A 68 -0.30 16.47 -20.41
CA HIS A 68 -0.76 15.35 -21.24
C HIS A 68 0.01 15.16 -22.55
N CYS A 69 0.99 16.01 -22.86
CA CYS A 69 1.89 15.77 -23.98
C CYS A 69 2.83 14.59 -23.65
N ILE A 70 2.36 13.37 -23.94
CA ILE A 70 3.27 12.24 -24.17
C ILE A 70 4.01 12.57 -25.47
N PRO A 71 5.33 12.79 -25.46
CA PRO A 71 6.06 13.00 -26.70
C PRO A 71 5.90 11.76 -27.56
N SER A 72 5.35 11.93 -28.77
CA SER A 72 5.24 10.86 -29.75
C SER A 72 6.65 10.50 -30.20
N VAL A 73 7.19 9.41 -29.68
CA VAL A 73 8.43 8.81 -30.16
C VAL A 73 8.05 7.85 -31.28
N GLU A 74 8.37 8.20 -32.52
CA GLU A 74 8.26 7.26 -33.63
C GLU A 74 9.35 6.19 -33.50
N ILE A 75 9.01 5.07 -32.86
CA ILE A 75 9.87 3.90 -32.77
C ILE A 75 9.67 3.10 -34.06
N VAL A 76 10.66 3.13 -34.96
CA VAL A 76 10.66 2.30 -36.16
C VAL A 76 11.10 0.88 -35.78
N VAL A 77 10.15 -0.04 -35.72
CA VAL A 77 10.43 -1.46 -35.47
C VAL A 77 11.00 -2.07 -36.74
N THR A 78 12.23 -2.57 -36.67
CA THR A 78 12.85 -3.31 -37.77
C THR A 78 12.55 -4.79 -37.61
N HIS A 79 11.81 -5.38 -38.56
CA HIS A 79 11.53 -6.81 -38.54
C HIS A 79 12.77 -7.61 -38.94
N LEU A 80 13.09 -8.61 -38.12
CA LEU A 80 14.14 -9.58 -38.37
C LEU A 80 13.54 -10.83 -39.01
N ASN A 81 14.17 -11.32 -40.08
CA ASN A 81 13.67 -12.47 -40.84
C ASN A 81 13.85 -13.82 -40.10
N TYR A 82 14.61 -13.83 -39.01
CA TYR A 82 14.90 -14.99 -38.17
C TYR A 82 15.42 -14.52 -36.78
N PRO A 83 15.32 -15.36 -35.73
CA PRO A 83 15.83 -15.01 -34.41
C PRO A 83 17.36 -14.89 -34.42
N ILE A 84 17.87 -13.76 -33.92
CA ILE A 84 19.30 -13.50 -33.74
C ILE A 84 19.59 -13.20 -32.27
N THR A 85 20.78 -13.62 -31.81
CA THR A 85 21.29 -13.25 -30.48
C THR A 85 21.87 -11.85 -30.52
N VAL A 86 21.32 -10.95 -29.71
CA VAL A 86 21.82 -9.57 -29.57
C VAL A 86 22.75 -9.44 -28.37
N CYS A 87 23.80 -8.62 -28.50
CA CYS A 87 24.69 -8.29 -27.40
C CYS A 87 24.03 -7.24 -26.50
N THR A 88 23.90 -7.53 -25.21
CA THR A 88 23.30 -6.62 -24.21
C THR A 88 24.33 -5.88 -23.36
N ALA A 89 25.62 -6.00 -23.70
CA ALA A 89 26.66 -5.27 -22.99
C ALA A 89 26.51 -3.76 -23.23
N VAL A 90 26.66 -2.94 -22.19
CA VAL A 90 26.49 -1.47 -22.24
C VAL A 90 27.32 -0.82 -23.35
N LYS A 91 28.53 -1.34 -23.62
CA LYS A 91 29.42 -0.88 -24.70
C LYS A 91 28.87 -1.11 -26.12
N CYS A 92 27.85 -1.95 -26.28
CA CYS A 92 27.22 -2.31 -27.54
C CYS A 92 25.81 -1.70 -27.68
N CYS A 93 25.35 -0.92 -26.70
CA CYS A 93 24.03 -0.31 -26.69
C CYS A 93 24.12 1.21 -26.77
N GLU A 94 23.36 1.81 -27.68
CA GLU A 94 23.15 3.26 -27.71
C GLU A 94 21.89 3.60 -26.92
N VAL A 95 22.04 4.50 -25.94
CA VAL A 95 20.92 4.94 -25.09
C VAL A 95 20.43 6.28 -25.61
N TYR A 96 19.23 6.28 -26.19
CA TYR A 96 18.56 7.50 -26.60
C TYR A 96 17.73 8.05 -25.44
N LYS A 97 18.12 9.23 -24.95
CA LYS A 97 17.33 9.97 -23.96
C LYS A 97 16.36 10.88 -24.68
N VAL A 98 15.07 10.64 -24.50
CA VAL A 98 14.02 11.53 -25.01
C VAL A 98 13.90 12.70 -24.04
N SER A 99 14.30 13.89 -24.47
CA SER A 99 14.15 15.12 -23.69
C SER A 99 12.71 15.64 -23.84
N LEU A 100 12.01 15.74 -22.71
CA LEU A 100 10.71 16.39 -22.58
C LEU A 100 10.92 17.91 -22.72
N GLY A 101 10.44 18.50 -23.81
CA GLY A 101 10.41 19.95 -24.04
C GLY A 101 9.12 20.56 -23.52
#